data_AF-A0A1F5S4R5-F1
#
_entry.id   AF-A0A1F5S4R5-F1
#
_cell.length_a   1.000
_cell.length_b   1.000
_cell.length_c   1.000
_cell.angle_alpha   90.00
_cell.angle_beta   90.00
_cell.angle_gamma   90.00
#
_symmetry.space_group_name_H-M   'P 1'
#
loop_
_entity.id
_entity.type
_entity.pdbx_description
1 polymer ?
#
loop_
_entity_poly.entity_id
_entity_poly.type
_entity_poly.pdbx_seq_one_letter_code
_entity_poly.pdbx_strand_id
1 'polypeptide(L)' 'MGEYKYFLDTNIFLRFLIQDEISKVAECQKLFEFIESGEIKAITSSLVLAELTWTGLSFYKIKKNAMVDILRACK' A
#
# COMPACT_ATOMS: atom_id res chain seq x y z
N MET A 1 -14.79 -16.32 9.82
CA MET A 1 -13.56 -15.63 9.37
C MET A 1 -13.56 -15.59 7.86
N GLY A 2 -13.53 -14.43 7.22
CA GLY A 2 -13.30 -14.39 5.77
C GLY A 2 -11.86 -14.82 5.49
N GLU A 3 -11.66 -15.78 4.60
CA GLU A 3 -10.32 -16.11 4.10
C GLU A 3 -9.78 -14.88 3.36
N TYR A 4 -8.83 -14.19 3.98
CA TYR A 4 -8.01 -13.23 3.26
C TYR A 4 -7.06 -14.04 2.38
N LYS A 5 -7.28 -13.98 1.07
CA LYS A 5 -6.51 -14.78 0.10
C LYS A 5 -5.16 -14.15 -0.25
N TYR A 6 -4.98 -12.88 0.06
CA TYR A 6 -3.80 -12.12 -0.35
C TYR A 6 -3.19 -11.38 0.83
N PHE A 7 -1.86 -11.38 0.88
CA PHE A 7 -1.08 -10.60 1.84
C PHE A 7 -0.32 -9.51 1.06
N LEU A 8 -0.53 -8.25 1.43
CA LEU A 8 0.11 -7.11 0.77
C LEU A 8 1.46 -6.80 1.43
N ASP A 9 2.48 -6.70 0.59
CA ASP A 9 3.84 -6.31 0.95
C ASP A 9 4.05 -4.79 0.83
N THR A 10 5.08 -4.27 1.51
CA THR A 10 5.50 -2.86 1.47
C THR A 10 5.66 -2.33 0.05
N ASN A 11 6.20 -3.16 -0.85
CA ASN A 11 6.47 -2.76 -2.23
C ASN A 11 5.22 -2.46 -3.05
N ILE A 12 4.08 -3.09 -2.74
CA ILE A 12 2.81 -2.81 -3.43
C ILE A 12 2.34 -1.38 -3.10
N PHE A 13 2.46 -0.98 -1.83
CA PHE A 13 2.15 0.39 -1.41
C PHE A 13 3.13 1.41 -1.99
N LEU A 14 4.44 1.13 -1.92
CA LEU A 14 5.46 2.06 -2.43
C LEU A 14 5.30 2.32 -3.94
N ARG A 15 5.00 1.28 -4.73
CA ARG A 15 4.79 1.43 -6.18
C ARG A 15 3.62 2.34 -6.52
N PHE A 16 2.52 2.22 -5.79
CA PHE A 16 1.37 3.10 -5.95
C PHE A 16 1.67 4.55 -5.54
N LEU A 17 2.43 4.75 -4.45
CA LEU A 17 2.74 6.08 -3.93
C LEU A 17 3.78 6.84 -4.76
N ILE A 18 4.83 6.14 -5.21
CA ILE A 18 5.99 6.76 -5.88
C ILE A 18 5.79 6.85 -7.40
N GLN A 19 4.94 5.97 -7.96
CA GLN A 19 4.67 5.90 -9.39
C GLN A 19 5.92 5.72 -10.26
N ASP A 20 6.88 4.89 -9.83
CA ASP A 20 8.18 4.79 -10.50
C ASP A 20 8.13 4.13 -11.90
N GLU A 21 7.20 3.19 -12.12
CA GLU A 21 7.03 2.48 -13.39
C GLU A 21 5.55 2.43 -13.80
N ILE A 22 5.21 3.17 -14.85
CA ILE A 22 3.83 3.42 -15.31
C ILE A 22 3.02 2.13 -15.52
N SER A 23 3.64 1.08 -16.08
CA SER A 23 3.00 -0.24 -16.28
C SER A 23 2.54 -0.87 -14.97
N LYS A 24 3.42 -0.88 -13.96
CA LYS A 24 3.15 -1.48 -12.65
C LYS A 24 2.19 -0.64 -11.81
N VAL A 25 2.16 0.68 -12.03
CA VAL A 25 1.22 1.58 -11.37
C VAL A 25 -0.22 1.24 -11.77
N ALA A 26 -0.48 1.02 -13.05
CA ALA A 26 -1.82 0.67 -13.53
C ALA A 26 -2.30 -0.68 -12.95
N GLU A 27 -1.40 -1.65 -12.82
CA GLU A 27 -1.72 -2.95 -12.20
C GLU A 27 -1.98 -2.82 -10.70
N CYS A 28 -1.16 -2.05 -9.97
CA CYS A 28 -1.37 -1.82 -8.54
C CYS A 28 -2.66 -1.03 -8.29
N GLN A 29 -2.98 -0.06 -9.14
CA GLN A 29 -4.22 0.70 -9.02
C GLN A 29 -5.45 -0.20 -9.20
N LYS A 30 -5.46 -1.06 -10.22
CA LYS A 30 -6.53 -2.06 -10.39
C LYS A 30 -6.65 -3.00 -9.19
N LEU A 31 -5.52 -3.44 -8.63
CA LEU A 31 -5.52 -4.26 -7.42
C LEU A 31 -6.21 -3.53 -6.25
N PHE A 32 -5.90 -2.26 -6.03
CA PHE A 32 -6.55 -1.47 -4.99
C PHE A 32 -8.04 -1.25 -5.27
N GLU A 33 -8.43 -0.99 -6.52
CA GLU A 33 -9.84 -0.88 -6.93
C GLU A 33 -10.63 -2.18 -6.62
N PHE A 34 -10.06 -3.35 -6.91
CA PHE A 34 -10.69 -4.64 -6.57
C PHE A 34 -10.76 -4.92 -5.07
N ILE A 35 -9.80 -4.40 -4.29
CA ILE A 35 -9.84 -4.49 -2.82
C ILE A 35 -10.93 -3.57 -2.28
N GLU A 36 -11.03 -2.34 -2.78
CA GLU A 36 -12.06 -1.37 -2.39
C GLU A 36 -13.47 -1.82 -2.79
N SER A 37 -13.63 -2.48 -3.94
CA SER A 37 -14.91 -3.06 -4.38
C SER A 37 -15.33 -4.29 -3.57
N GLY A 38 -14.41 -4.86 -2.77
CA GLY A 38 -14.62 -6.06 -1.98
C GLY A 38 -14.52 -7.37 -2.77
N GLU A 39 -14.14 -7.32 -4.05
CA GLU A 39 -13.87 -8.49 -4.88
C GLU A 39 -12.63 -9.26 -4.41
N ILE A 40 -11.62 -8.53 -3.91
CA ILE A 40 -10.40 -9.10 -3.34
C ILE A 40 -10.34 -8.80 -1.85
N LYS A 41 -10.19 -9.85 -1.04
CA LYS A 41 -9.87 -9.73 0.38
C LYS A 41 -8.38 -9.87 0.59
N ALA A 42 -7.74 -8.76 0.93
CA ALA A 42 -6.32 -8.71 1.27
C ALA A 42 -6.11 -8.25 2.70
N ILE A 43 -5.01 -8.68 3.31
CA ILE A 43 -4.50 -8.18 4.60
C ILE A 43 -3.07 -7.74 4.46
N THR A 44 -2.62 -6.95 5.41
CA THR A 44 -1.20 -6.71 5.63
C THR A 44 -0.89 -6.80 7.11
N SER A 45 0.36 -6.57 7.49
CA SER A 45 0.80 -6.62 8.88
C SER A 45 1.29 -5.25 9.36
N SER A 46 1.32 -5.06 10.68
CA SER A 46 1.95 -3.89 11.29
C SER A 46 3.44 -3.76 10.94
N LEU A 47 4.13 -4.88 10.68
CA LEU A 47 5.52 -4.88 10.23
C LEU A 47 5.67 -4.25 8.84
N VAL A 48 4.79 -4.60 7.90
CA VAL A 48 4.75 -3.99 6.56
C VAL A 48 4.47 -2.49 6.65
N LEU A 49 3.52 -2.07 7.50
CA LEU A 49 3.24 -0.64 7.71
C LEU A 49 4.43 0.11 8.34
N ALA A 50 5.17 -0.53 9.25
CA ALA A 50 6.37 0.04 9.85
C ALA A 50 7.48 0.24 8.81
N GLU A 51 7.70 -0.76 7.95
CA GLU A 51 8.66 -0.66 6.84
C GLU A 51 8.24 0.41 5.83
N LEU A 52 6.98 0.44 5.41
CA LEU A 52 6.43 1.48 4.53
C LEU A 52 6.70 2.89 5.08
N THR A 53 6.45 3.07 6.38
CA THR A 53 6.68 4.34 7.06
C THR A 53 8.15 4.70 7.06
N TRP A 54 9.03 3.77 7.47
CA TRP A 54 10.46 4.03 7.54
C TRP A 54 11.05 4.31 6.15
N THR A 55 10.71 3.50 5.15
CA THR A 55 11.20 3.64 3.77
C THR A 55 10.67 4.92 3.11
N GLY A 56 9.37 5.20 3.26
CA GLY A 56 8.77 6.41 2.71
C GLY A 56 9.35 7.71 3.30
N LEU A 57 9.58 7.75 4.62
CA LEU A 57 10.18 8.91 5.29
C LEU A 57 11.69 9.03 5.04
N SER A 58 12.42 7.92 5.08
CA SER A 58 13.89 7.91 5.08
C SER A 58 14.47 7.93 3.68
N PHE A 59 13.95 7.09 2.78
CA PHE A 59 14.47 6.93 1.42
C PHE A 59 13.79 7.92 0.47
N TYR A 60 12.45 7.90 0.41
CA TYR A 60 11.68 8.74 -0.52
C TYR A 60 11.37 10.15 0.01
N LYS A 61 11.74 10.46 1.25
CA LYS A 61 11.56 11.77 1.90
C LYS A 61 10.12 12.29 1.85
N ILE A 62 9.13 11.39 1.87
CA ILE A 62 7.71 11.73 1.95
C ILE A 62 7.48 12.56 3.22
N LYS A 63 6.68 13.62 3.13
CA LYS A 63 6.34 14.45 4.29
C LYS A 63 5.57 13.63 5.32
N LYS A 64 5.89 13.82 6.61
CA LYS A 64 5.21 13.11 7.72
C LYS A 64 3.68 13.18 7.65
N ASN A 65 3.13 14.35 7.33
CA ASN A 65 1.68 14.53 7.23
C ASN A 65 1.06 13.63 6.13
N ALA A 66 1.70 13.57 4.95
CA ALA A 66 1.25 12.69 3.88
C ALA A 66 1.34 11.21 4.28
N MET A 67 2.39 10.81 5.01
CA MET A 67 2.51 9.43 5.52
C MET A 67 1.39 9.08 6.50
N VAL A 68 0.99 10.02 7.37
CA VAL A 68 -0.14 9.81 8.29
C VAL A 68 -1.45 9.60 7.53
N ASP A 69 -1.68 10.35 6.45
CA ASP A 69 -2.89 10.22 5.65
C ASP A 69 -2.92 8.87 4.90
N ILE A 70 -1.79 8.42 4.37
CA ILE A 70 -1.63 7.09 3.76
C ILE A 70 -1.98 5.99 4.75
N LEU A 71 -1.43 6.03 5.97
CA LEU A 71 -1.70 5.01 7.00
C LEU A 71 -3.17 4.99 7.44
N ARG A 72 -3.86 6.14 7.41
CA ARG A 72 -5.29 6.22 7.72
C ARG A 72 -6.16 5.56 6.65
N ALA A 73 -5.72 5.58 5.39
CA ALA A 73 -6.42 4.91 4.29
C ALA A 73 -6.28 3.37 4.34
N CYS A 74 -5.31 2.82 5.09
CA CYS A 74 -5.12 1.38 5.27
C CYS A 74 -5.99 0.73 6.36
N LYS A 75 -7.03 1.41 6.86
CA LYS A 75 -7.97 0.89 7.87
C LYS A 75 -9.10 0.09 7.25
#